data_AF-A0A1A8S2N2-F1
#
_entry.id   AF-A0A1A8S2N2-F1
#
_cell.length_a   1.000
_cell.length_b   1.000
_cell.length_c   1.000
_cell.angle_alpha   90.00
_cell.angle_beta   90.00
_cell.angle_gamma   90.00
#
_symmetry.space_group_name_H-M   'P 1'
#
loop_
_entity.id
_entity.type
_entity.pdbx_description
1 polymer ?
#
loop_
_entity_poly.entity_id
_entity_poly.type
_entity_poly.pdbx_seq_one_letter_code
_entity_poly.pdbx_strand_id
1 'polypeptide(L)'
;VFDFKAKAIHIYDSLSLYCIISDEDMNLLRNVFRSSGGLDGWTVVYPPQWKQQDSVNCGVLVCSAVENVVKQRESMTEALTVNQCRTLRLHHATQMLENVNPEDFPPTKQEMLAIKQKEVKLQGTEIKDTDSSIHCLSWRIRTCLFQRATGKNSVFHEHIKKYKWVQCTACKSWLHFECAGVTGDWASKDFFCGCSIHVDVKKIMEGVHADDILTDSEIKDLERNLQTGHILSNRMYLWKHKGFDPSLRKRYSEHVTVFDDMTTETIIQRLERVLSLSGTTSVDPHFITDVILPEALIQWLQTTNVICRFQAEDLLMKTKPFIDNE
;
A
#
# COMPACT_ATOMS: atom_id res chain seq x y z
N VAL A 1 34.38 14.11 -3.52
CA VAL A 1 33.56 14.54 -4.68
C VAL A 1 34.50 15.09 -5.74
N PHE A 2 34.37 14.66 -7.00
CA PHE A 2 35.16 15.19 -8.12
C PHE A 2 34.41 16.33 -8.81
N ASP A 3 34.92 17.55 -8.72
CA ASP A 3 34.40 18.72 -9.43
C ASP A 3 35.24 18.97 -10.69
N PHE A 4 34.73 18.45 -11.82
CA PHE A 4 35.40 18.59 -13.11
C PHE A 4 35.42 20.03 -13.64
N LYS A 5 34.47 20.88 -13.21
CA LYS A 5 34.40 22.28 -13.66
C LYS A 5 35.47 23.12 -12.97
N ALA A 6 35.63 22.93 -11.66
CA ALA A 6 36.65 23.60 -10.85
C ALA A 6 38.02 22.91 -10.93
N LYS A 7 38.10 21.70 -11.52
CA LYS A 7 39.26 20.80 -11.45
C LYS A 7 39.72 20.62 -10.00
N ALA A 8 38.78 20.23 -9.15
CA ALA A 8 39.01 20.10 -7.72
C ALA A 8 38.47 18.76 -7.17
N ILE A 9 39.19 18.20 -6.21
CA ILE A 9 38.75 17.05 -5.42
C ILE A 9 38.34 17.60 -4.05
N HIS A 10 37.04 17.57 -3.77
CA HIS A 10 36.50 18.02 -2.49
C HIS A 10 36.42 16.84 -1.51
N ILE A 11 37.11 16.96 -0.38
CA ILE A 11 37.11 15.96 0.69
C ILE A 11 36.09 16.34 1.77
N TYR A 12 35.22 15.39 2.08
CA TYR A 12 34.25 15.50 3.17
C TYR A 12 34.58 14.45 4.23
N ASP A 13 35.17 14.92 5.32
CA ASP A 13 35.46 14.14 6.51
C ASP A 13 35.04 14.97 7.73
N SER A 14 33.95 14.56 8.36
CA SER A 14 33.35 15.25 9.48
C SER A 14 34.20 15.23 10.77
N LEU A 15 35.20 14.35 10.87
CA LEU A 15 36.17 14.33 11.98
C LEU A 15 37.42 15.17 11.70
N SER A 16 37.57 15.69 10.48
CA SER A 16 38.76 16.44 10.04
C SER A 16 40.08 15.67 10.21
N LEU A 17 40.06 14.34 10.14
CA LEU A 17 41.24 13.49 10.28
C LEU A 17 41.98 13.34 8.94
N TYR A 18 41.23 13.33 7.84
CA TYR A 18 41.73 13.11 6.49
C TYR A 18 41.34 14.30 5.61
N CYS A 19 42.03 15.43 5.77
CA CYS A 19 41.79 16.67 5.01
C CYS A 19 42.70 16.82 3.77
N ILE A 20 43.60 15.87 3.54
CA ILE A 20 44.52 15.81 2.40
C ILE A 20 44.51 14.41 1.80
N ILE A 21 44.94 14.29 0.54
CA ILE A 21 45.20 13.01 -0.12
C ILE A 21 46.72 12.86 -0.21
N SER A 22 47.23 11.69 0.17
CA SER A 22 48.67 11.43 0.09
C SER A 22 49.16 11.47 -1.37
N ASP A 23 50.45 11.73 -1.58
CA ASP A 23 51.01 11.73 -2.95
C ASP A 23 50.88 10.36 -3.63
N GLU A 24 50.98 9.28 -2.85
CA GLU A 24 50.80 7.90 -3.34
C GLU A 24 49.36 7.68 -3.82
N ASP A 25 48.36 8.06 -3.01
CA ASP A 25 46.95 7.95 -3.37
C ASP A 25 46.60 8.88 -4.55
N MET A 26 47.19 10.07 -4.61
CA MET A 26 47.02 10.98 -5.75
C MET A 26 47.61 10.40 -7.04
N ASN A 27 48.75 9.71 -6.97
CA ASN A 27 49.33 9.02 -8.11
C ASN A 27 48.46 7.85 -8.57
N LEU A 28 47.89 7.09 -7.63
CA LEU A 28 46.92 6.06 -7.93
C LEU A 28 45.70 6.64 -8.65
N LEU A 29 45.12 7.73 -8.12
CA LEU A 29 43.98 8.41 -8.73
C LEU A 29 44.32 8.93 -10.14
N ARG A 30 45.48 9.56 -10.34
CA ARG A 30 45.94 10.00 -11.68
C ARG A 30 45.98 8.83 -12.68
N ASN A 31 46.47 7.67 -12.25
CA ASN A 31 46.52 6.49 -13.09
C ASN A 31 45.12 5.94 -13.39
N VAL A 32 44.19 5.93 -12.42
CA VAL A 32 42.78 5.52 -12.65
C VAL A 32 42.11 6.42 -13.69
N PHE A 33 42.35 7.74 -13.62
CA PHE A 33 41.72 8.72 -14.51
C PHE A 33 42.56 9.04 -15.77
N ARG A 34 43.62 8.27 -16.07
CA ARG A 34 44.55 8.53 -17.19
C ARG A 34 43.85 8.62 -18.55
N SER A 35 42.77 7.88 -18.74
CA SER A 35 42.00 7.83 -20.00
C SER A 35 40.85 8.86 -20.04
N SER A 36 40.60 9.57 -18.94
CA SER A 36 39.50 10.54 -18.79
C SER A 36 40.00 11.98 -18.72
N GLY A 37 41.15 12.27 -19.34
CA GLY A 37 41.79 13.60 -19.33
C GLY A 37 42.73 13.86 -18.15
N GLY A 38 42.94 12.86 -17.28
CA GLY A 38 43.89 12.93 -16.17
C GLY A 38 43.48 13.89 -15.04
N LEU A 39 44.25 13.86 -13.95
CA LEU A 39 44.06 14.76 -12.80
C LEU A 39 45.20 15.80 -12.68
N ASP A 40 45.86 16.10 -13.80
CA ASP A 40 46.95 17.07 -13.82
C ASP A 40 46.42 18.50 -13.61
N GLY A 41 47.05 19.22 -12.69
CA GLY A 41 46.62 20.56 -12.27
C GLY A 41 45.33 20.59 -11.43
N TRP A 42 44.82 19.43 -10.99
CA TRP A 42 43.70 19.39 -10.05
C TRP A 42 44.15 19.77 -8.64
N THR A 43 43.28 20.45 -7.92
CA THR A 43 43.52 20.84 -6.52
C THR A 43 42.73 19.93 -5.57
N VAL A 44 43.25 19.75 -4.35
CA VAL A 44 42.54 19.05 -3.28
C VAL A 44 42.04 20.11 -2.31
N VAL A 45 40.73 20.11 -2.04
CA VAL A 45 40.06 21.11 -1.20
C VAL A 45 39.30 20.41 -0.09
N TYR A 46 39.37 20.98 1.11
CA TYR A 46 38.56 20.57 2.25
C TYR A 46 37.52 21.67 2.55
N PRO A 47 36.28 21.54 2.03
CA PRO A 47 35.28 22.61 2.13
C PRO A 47 34.72 22.75 3.56
N PRO A 48 34.10 23.91 3.87
CA PRO A 48 33.28 24.07 5.06
C PRO A 48 32.22 22.97 5.16
N GLN A 49 32.18 22.29 6.30
CA GLN A 49 31.26 21.17 6.54
C GLN A 49 31.02 21.00 8.04
N TRP A 50 29.87 20.44 8.39
CA TRP A 50 29.51 20.17 9.78
C TRP A 50 30.48 19.19 10.42
N LYS A 51 30.88 19.49 11.64
CA LYS A 51 31.81 18.65 12.41
C LYS A 51 31.07 17.59 13.21
N GLN A 52 31.68 16.43 13.31
CA GLN A 52 31.23 15.31 14.12
C GLN A 52 31.83 15.40 15.52
N GLN A 53 31.02 15.06 16.53
CA GLN A 53 31.45 15.02 17.95
C GLN A 53 31.28 13.64 18.59
N ASP A 54 30.85 12.64 17.83
CA ASP A 54 30.59 11.28 18.30
C ASP A 54 31.24 10.25 17.36
N SER A 55 31.08 8.96 17.63
CA SER A 55 31.63 7.89 16.81
C SER A 55 30.65 7.29 15.79
N VAL A 56 29.43 7.80 15.68
CA VAL A 56 28.31 7.09 15.00
C VAL A 56 27.63 7.86 13.87
N ASN A 57 27.86 9.17 13.75
CA ASN A 57 27.13 10.00 12.77
C ASN A 57 27.93 10.35 11.50
N CYS A 58 29.08 9.70 11.23
CA CYS A 58 29.89 9.99 10.04
C CYS A 58 29.11 9.80 8.73
N GLY A 59 28.36 8.71 8.58
CA GLY A 59 27.58 8.45 7.37
C GLY A 59 26.52 9.53 7.11
N VAL A 60 25.84 9.98 8.15
CA VAL A 60 24.79 11.01 8.09
C VAL A 60 25.37 12.34 7.61
N LEU A 61 26.52 12.71 8.17
CA LEU A 61 27.20 13.96 7.84
C LEU A 61 27.77 13.94 6.42
N VAL A 62 28.34 12.81 5.97
CA VAL A 62 28.82 12.64 4.59
C VAL A 62 27.65 12.70 3.59
N CYS A 63 26.55 11.98 3.84
CA CYS A 63 25.36 12.04 2.98
C CYS A 63 24.82 13.47 2.86
N SER A 64 24.68 14.17 3.99
CA SER A 64 24.23 15.57 4.00
C SER A 64 25.21 16.53 3.31
N ALA A 65 26.52 16.33 3.46
CA ALA A 65 27.51 17.16 2.80
C ALA A 65 27.41 17.01 1.27
N VAL A 66 27.31 15.78 0.77
CA VAL A 66 27.12 15.50 -0.66
C VAL A 66 25.79 16.08 -1.15
N GLU A 67 24.71 15.92 -0.39
CA GLU A 67 23.40 16.49 -0.72
C GLU A 67 23.46 18.02 -0.85
N ASN A 68 24.14 18.70 0.07
CA ASN A 68 24.33 20.15 0.02
C ASN A 68 25.14 20.59 -1.20
N VAL A 69 26.15 19.82 -1.60
CA VAL A 69 26.90 20.07 -2.85
C VAL A 69 25.98 20.01 -4.06
N VAL A 70 25.18 18.94 -4.17
CA VAL A 70 24.24 18.75 -5.29
C VAL A 70 23.20 19.86 -5.32
N LYS A 71 22.71 20.28 -4.15
CA LYS A 71 21.71 21.34 -3.99
C LYS A 71 22.30 22.75 -3.97
N GLN A 72 23.61 22.91 -4.16
CA GLN A 72 24.33 24.19 -4.11
C GLN A 72 24.05 25.00 -2.84
N ARG A 73 24.01 24.32 -1.69
CA ARG A 73 23.81 24.93 -0.37
C ARG A 73 25.13 25.07 0.36
N GLU A 74 25.36 26.23 0.94
CA GLU A 74 26.50 26.45 1.82
C GLU A 74 26.33 25.66 3.12
N SER A 75 27.42 25.05 3.58
CA SER A 75 27.47 24.32 4.84
C SER A 75 28.28 25.11 5.87
N MET A 76 27.78 25.15 7.11
CA MET A 76 28.50 25.77 8.22
C MET A 76 29.52 24.79 8.83
N THR A 77 30.52 25.33 9.54
CA THR A 77 31.59 24.54 10.17
C THR A 77 31.30 24.14 11.61
N GLU A 78 30.13 24.51 12.13
CA GLU A 78 29.72 24.16 13.49
C GLU A 78 29.44 22.66 13.63
N ALA A 79 29.64 22.15 14.84
CA ALA A 79 29.23 20.81 15.18
C ALA A 79 27.71 20.78 15.37
N LEU A 80 27.07 19.77 14.79
CA LEU A 80 25.64 19.56 14.99
C LEU A 80 25.38 18.96 16.36
N THR A 81 24.30 19.39 16.98
CA THR A 81 23.76 18.76 18.19
C THR A 81 23.25 17.36 17.89
N VAL A 82 23.20 16.50 18.92
CA VAL A 82 22.62 15.15 18.81
C VAL A 82 21.22 15.16 18.22
N ASN A 83 20.40 16.16 18.55
CA ASN A 83 19.03 16.28 18.02
C ASN A 83 19.02 16.65 16.53
N GLN A 84 19.90 17.56 16.07
CA GLN A 84 20.03 17.85 14.64
C GLN A 84 20.50 16.61 13.87
N CYS A 85 21.47 15.87 14.41
CA CYS A 85 21.91 14.58 13.83
C CYS A 85 20.79 13.53 13.80
N ARG A 86 19.88 13.51 14.78
CA ARG A 86 18.69 12.63 14.75
C ARG A 86 17.72 13.04 13.65
N THR A 87 17.48 14.33 13.47
CA THR A 87 16.63 14.83 12.39
C THR A 87 17.19 14.48 11.01
N LEU A 88 18.50 14.65 10.80
CA LEU A 88 19.16 14.26 9.55
C LEU A 88 19.12 12.75 9.31
N ARG A 89 19.28 11.94 10.37
CA ARG A 89 19.10 10.48 10.26
C ARG A 89 17.70 10.10 9.82
N LEU A 90 16.69 10.71 10.41
CA LEU A 90 15.29 10.44 10.03
C LEU A 90 15.01 10.87 8.59
N HIS A 91 15.57 12.01 8.17
CA HIS A 91 15.48 12.47 6.79
C HIS A 91 16.09 11.45 5.82
N HIS A 92 17.36 11.07 6.00
CA HIS A 92 18.04 10.12 5.12
C HIS A 92 17.39 8.73 5.16
N ALA A 93 16.96 8.25 6.33
CA ALA A 93 16.24 6.99 6.45
C ALA A 93 14.92 7.02 5.68
N THR A 94 14.15 8.12 5.76
CA THR A 94 12.91 8.29 4.98
C THR A 94 13.21 8.27 3.48
N GLN A 95 14.22 9.01 3.02
CA GLN A 95 14.62 9.04 1.61
C GLN A 95 15.11 7.67 1.09
N MET A 96 15.81 6.91 1.94
CA MET A 96 16.20 5.53 1.62
C MET A 96 14.97 4.62 1.49
N LEU A 97 13.99 4.77 2.39
CA LEU A 97 12.78 3.96 2.41
C LEU A 97 11.79 4.31 1.28
N GLU A 98 11.84 5.51 0.71
CA GLU A 98 10.96 5.93 -0.39
C GLU A 98 11.08 5.04 -1.63
N ASN A 99 12.23 4.38 -1.84
CA ASN A 99 12.50 3.49 -2.97
C ASN A 99 12.75 2.04 -2.55
N VAL A 100 12.59 1.70 -1.27
CA VAL A 100 12.70 0.33 -0.79
C VAL A 100 11.35 -0.34 -0.98
N ASN A 101 11.30 -1.41 -1.78
CA ASN A 101 10.13 -2.27 -1.81
C ASN A 101 10.05 -2.97 -0.44
N PRO A 102 8.95 -2.81 0.34
CA PRO A 102 8.78 -3.51 1.61
C PRO A 102 8.86 -5.05 1.47
N GLU A 103 8.69 -5.57 0.25
CA GLU A 103 8.81 -6.98 -0.07
C GLU A 103 10.26 -7.50 -0.07
N ASP A 104 11.26 -6.62 -0.22
CA ASP A 104 12.68 -6.97 -0.11
C ASP A 104 13.09 -7.25 1.35
N PHE A 105 12.26 -6.83 2.31
CA PHE A 105 12.49 -6.96 3.74
C PHE A 105 11.25 -7.52 4.45
N PRO A 106 10.86 -8.78 4.18
CA PRO A 106 9.71 -9.38 4.83
C PRO A 106 9.94 -9.44 6.35
N PRO A 107 8.95 -9.05 7.17
CA PRO A 107 9.09 -9.08 8.61
C PRO A 107 9.40 -10.50 9.10
N THR A 108 10.25 -10.60 10.11
CA THR A 108 10.55 -11.90 10.73
C THR A 108 9.28 -12.48 11.34
N LYS A 109 9.21 -13.81 11.50
CA LYS A 109 8.06 -14.48 12.15
C LYS A 109 7.72 -13.88 13.52
N GLN A 110 8.75 -13.41 14.24
CA GLN A 110 8.62 -12.82 15.57
C GLN A 110 8.02 -11.41 15.51
N GLU A 111 8.43 -10.60 14.52
CA GLU A 111 7.85 -9.28 14.25
C GLU A 111 6.41 -9.40 13.75
N MET A 112 6.13 -10.35 12.85
CA MET A 112 4.76 -10.64 12.42
C MET A 112 3.84 -10.99 13.59
N LEU A 113 4.34 -11.77 14.55
CA LEU A 113 3.57 -12.14 15.75
C LEU A 113 3.35 -10.94 16.67
N ALA A 114 4.37 -10.09 16.84
CA ALA A 114 4.29 -8.87 17.64
C ALA A 114 3.35 -7.82 17.02
N ILE A 115 3.35 -7.69 15.68
CA ILE A 115 2.43 -6.84 14.93
C ILE A 115 1.00 -7.34 15.14
N LYS A 116 0.73 -8.63 14.91
CA LYS A 116 -0.58 -9.24 15.18
C LYS A 116 -1.05 -9.04 16.63
N GLN A 117 -0.15 -9.19 17.61
CA GLN A 117 -0.49 -9.00 19.02
C GLN A 117 -0.77 -7.53 19.37
N LYS A 118 -0.02 -6.58 18.80
CA LYS A 118 -0.31 -5.14 18.95
C LYS A 118 -1.63 -4.77 18.28
N GLU A 119 -1.92 -5.33 17.11
CA GLU A 119 -3.20 -5.14 16.42
C GLU A 119 -4.37 -5.66 17.26
N VAL A 120 -4.27 -6.88 17.79
CA VAL A 120 -5.29 -7.45 18.70
C VAL A 120 -5.47 -6.60 19.96
N LYS A 121 -4.39 -6.04 20.53
CA LYS A 121 -4.46 -5.16 21.70
C LYS A 121 -5.10 -3.80 21.38
N LEU A 122 -4.70 -3.14 20.29
CA LEU A 122 -5.30 -1.89 19.83
C LEU A 122 -6.79 -2.04 19.53
N GLN A 123 -7.17 -3.16 18.92
CA GLN A 123 -8.55 -3.55 18.66
C GLN A 123 -9.32 -3.91 19.95
N GLY A 124 -8.64 -4.48 20.96
CA GLY A 124 -9.22 -4.83 22.26
C GLY A 124 -9.43 -3.63 23.19
N THR A 125 -8.65 -2.56 23.05
CA THR A 125 -8.84 -1.32 23.83
C THR A 125 -10.08 -0.53 23.41
N GLU A 126 -10.59 -0.68 22.18
CA GLU A 126 -11.88 -0.09 21.76
C GLU A 126 -13.10 -0.80 22.41
N ILE A 127 -12.92 -1.98 23.00
CA ILE A 127 -14.00 -2.71 23.70
C ILE A 127 -14.32 -2.06 25.06
N LYS A 128 -13.40 -1.27 25.63
CA LYS A 128 -13.48 -0.88 27.04
C LYS A 128 -13.87 0.56 27.32
N ASP A 129 -13.84 1.47 26.37
CA ASP A 129 -14.22 2.85 26.65
C ASP A 129 -15.16 3.45 25.60
N THR A 130 -16.42 3.53 26.06
CA THR A 130 -17.57 4.29 25.57
C THR A 130 -18.48 3.67 24.51
N ASP A 131 -19.72 3.52 24.95
CA ASP A 131 -20.94 3.06 24.31
C ASP A 131 -21.15 1.55 24.11
N SER A 132 -22.41 1.18 24.30
CA SER A 132 -23.06 -0.09 23.96
C SER A 132 -22.99 -0.38 22.44
N SER A 133 -21.78 -0.42 21.88
CA SER A 133 -21.46 -0.12 20.48
C SER A 133 -21.88 -1.22 19.51
N ILE A 134 -22.85 -0.89 18.67
CA ILE A 134 -23.16 -1.67 17.46
C ILE A 134 -21.92 -1.63 16.54
N HIS A 135 -21.32 -2.79 16.28
CA HIS A 135 -20.20 -2.92 15.33
C HIS A 135 -20.65 -3.67 14.08
N CYS A 136 -20.18 -3.23 12.91
CA CYS A 136 -20.43 -3.91 11.65
C CYS A 136 -19.69 -5.25 11.61
N LEU A 137 -20.40 -6.34 11.33
CA LEU A 137 -19.86 -7.69 11.27
C LEU A 137 -18.69 -7.82 10.27
N SER A 138 -18.75 -7.10 9.14
CA SER A 138 -17.68 -7.04 8.14
C SER A 138 -16.34 -6.54 8.68
N TRP A 139 -16.33 -5.86 9.83
CA TRP A 139 -15.11 -5.45 10.51
C TRP A 139 -14.21 -6.66 10.86
N ARG A 140 -14.80 -7.80 11.22
CA ARG A 140 -14.07 -9.00 11.66
C ARG A 140 -13.16 -9.59 10.58
N ILE A 141 -13.51 -9.38 9.31
CA ILE A 141 -12.73 -9.83 8.15
C ILE A 141 -11.96 -8.68 7.47
N ARG A 142 -12.05 -7.47 8.03
CA ARG A 142 -11.47 -6.22 7.52
C ARG A 142 -12.05 -5.77 6.17
N THR A 143 -13.35 -5.96 5.95
CA THR A 143 -14.06 -5.53 4.71
C THR A 143 -15.16 -4.53 5.00
N CYS A 144 -15.22 -3.98 6.22
CA CYS A 144 -16.15 -2.90 6.53
C CYS A 144 -15.74 -1.62 5.79
N LEU A 145 -16.69 -1.00 5.09
CA LEU A 145 -16.48 0.22 4.30
C LEU A 145 -16.19 1.45 5.17
N PHE A 146 -16.58 1.44 6.45
CA PHE A 146 -16.36 2.57 7.37
C PHE A 146 -15.36 2.21 8.48
N GLN A 147 -14.42 1.29 8.20
CA GLN A 147 -13.39 0.92 9.16
C GLN A 147 -12.25 1.94 9.23
N ARG A 148 -11.44 1.88 10.28
CA ARG A 148 -10.19 2.64 10.39
C ARG A 148 -9.08 1.99 9.57
N ALA A 149 -8.20 2.81 9.00
CA ALA A 149 -6.97 2.33 8.38
C ALA A 149 -6.02 1.74 9.43
N THR A 150 -5.28 0.70 9.05
CA THR A 150 -4.32 -0.01 9.90
C THR A 150 -3.31 0.97 10.50
N GLY A 151 -3.25 1.03 11.83
CA GLY A 151 -2.31 1.89 12.55
C GLY A 151 -2.59 3.40 12.43
N LYS A 152 -3.78 3.80 11.96
CA LYS A 152 -4.18 5.20 11.77
C LYS A 152 -5.53 5.49 12.42
N ASN A 153 -5.76 6.75 12.77
CA ASN A 153 -7.06 7.24 13.26
C ASN A 153 -8.04 7.60 12.12
N SER A 154 -7.56 7.64 10.88
CA SER A 154 -8.37 7.95 9.70
C SER A 154 -9.32 6.80 9.35
N VAL A 155 -10.53 7.15 8.90
CA VAL A 155 -11.62 6.22 8.57
C VAL A 155 -11.85 6.20 7.07
N PHE A 156 -12.11 5.02 6.52
CA PHE A 156 -12.52 4.85 5.13
C PHE A 156 -13.86 5.56 4.87
N HIS A 157 -13.99 6.18 3.69
CA HIS A 157 -15.22 6.87 3.30
C HIS A 157 -15.72 7.91 4.34
N GLU A 158 -14.80 8.66 4.98
CA GLU A 158 -15.11 9.63 6.05
C GLU A 158 -16.11 10.74 5.69
N HIS A 159 -16.35 10.96 4.40
CA HIS A 159 -17.37 11.88 3.90
C HIS A 159 -18.80 11.41 4.21
N ILE A 160 -19.00 10.10 4.45
CA ILE A 160 -20.27 9.55 4.90
C ILE A 160 -20.40 9.72 6.42
N LYS A 161 -21.25 10.67 6.83
CA LYS A 161 -21.43 11.05 8.25
C LYS A 161 -22.55 10.31 8.97
N LYS A 162 -23.44 9.64 8.24
CA LYS A 162 -24.57 8.89 8.80
C LYS A 162 -24.63 7.51 8.19
N TYR A 163 -24.54 6.49 9.03
CA TYR A 163 -24.58 5.09 8.61
C TYR A 163 -25.98 4.53 8.73
N LYS A 164 -26.41 3.77 7.73
CA LYS A 164 -27.62 2.94 7.82
C LYS A 164 -27.22 1.53 8.24
N TRP A 165 -28.03 0.91 9.09
CA TRP A 165 -27.73 -0.36 9.73
C TRP A 165 -28.83 -1.38 9.49
N VAL A 166 -28.45 -2.60 9.13
CA VAL A 166 -29.34 -3.75 9.02
C VAL A 166 -28.91 -4.82 10.02
N GLN A 167 -29.86 -5.44 10.70
CA GLN A 167 -29.59 -6.53 11.64
C GLN A 167 -29.93 -7.87 10.99
N CYS A 168 -29.06 -8.85 11.14
CA CYS A 168 -29.37 -10.21 10.73
C CYS A 168 -30.49 -10.80 11.59
N THR A 169 -31.57 -11.27 10.97
CA THR A 169 -32.70 -11.93 11.62
C THR A 169 -32.27 -13.15 12.44
N ALA A 170 -31.30 -13.93 11.97
CA ALA A 170 -30.84 -15.16 12.63
C ALA A 170 -29.81 -14.91 13.75
N CYS A 171 -28.61 -14.40 13.44
CA CYS A 171 -27.54 -14.24 14.44
C CYS A 171 -27.57 -12.90 15.20
N LYS A 172 -28.51 -12.00 14.88
CA LYS A 172 -28.65 -10.67 15.49
C LYS A 172 -27.43 -9.74 15.35
N SER A 173 -26.45 -10.12 14.53
CA SER A 173 -25.29 -9.26 14.20
C SER A 173 -25.71 -8.12 13.28
N TRP A 174 -25.02 -6.99 13.41
CA TRP A 174 -25.31 -5.78 12.65
C TRP A 174 -24.34 -5.59 11.49
N LEU A 175 -24.82 -5.05 10.39
CA LEU A 175 -24.01 -4.60 9.27
C LEU A 175 -24.43 -3.21 8.83
N HIS A 176 -23.48 -2.43 8.30
CA HIS A 176 -23.83 -1.28 7.49
C HIS A 176 -24.58 -1.74 6.23
N PHE A 177 -25.55 -0.96 5.75
CA PHE A 177 -26.32 -1.28 4.54
C PHE A 177 -25.42 -1.60 3.35
N GLU A 178 -24.39 -0.76 3.14
CA GLU A 178 -23.44 -0.91 2.05
C GLU A 178 -22.57 -2.17 2.24
N CYS A 179 -22.23 -2.52 3.49
CA CYS A 179 -21.49 -3.75 3.81
C CYS A 179 -22.34 -5.02 3.66
N ALA A 180 -23.65 -4.91 3.84
CA ALA A 180 -24.62 -5.98 3.55
C ALA A 180 -24.94 -6.06 2.04
N GLY A 181 -24.67 -4.99 1.29
CA GLY A 181 -24.98 -4.90 -0.14
C GLY A 181 -26.47 -4.79 -0.41
N VAL A 182 -27.21 -4.15 0.50
CA VAL A 182 -28.67 -4.00 0.41
C VAL A 182 -29.04 -2.58 -0.05
N THR A 183 -30.11 -2.47 -0.84
CA THR A 183 -30.64 -1.20 -1.35
C THR A 183 -32.11 -1.02 -1.01
N GLY A 184 -32.57 0.24 -0.98
CA GLY A 184 -33.97 0.59 -0.67
C GLY A 184 -34.30 0.59 0.82
N ASP A 185 -35.59 0.49 1.14
CA ASP A 185 -36.08 0.38 2.52
C ASP A 185 -36.07 -1.08 3.00
N TRP A 186 -35.48 -1.28 4.17
CA TRP A 186 -35.26 -2.57 4.84
C TRP A 186 -35.82 -2.59 6.27
N ALA A 187 -36.57 -1.57 6.68
CA ALA A 187 -37.11 -1.49 8.04
C ALA A 187 -38.05 -2.66 8.41
N SER A 188 -38.68 -3.29 7.41
CA SER A 188 -39.67 -4.36 7.58
C SER A 188 -39.30 -5.69 6.91
N LYS A 189 -38.08 -5.82 6.39
CA LYS A 189 -37.61 -7.02 5.66
C LYS A 189 -36.69 -7.84 6.53
N ASP A 190 -36.82 -9.17 6.43
CA ASP A 190 -35.85 -10.08 7.02
C ASP A 190 -34.53 -10.03 6.25
N PHE A 191 -33.42 -9.96 7.00
CA PHE A 191 -32.07 -9.97 6.44
C PHE A 191 -31.26 -11.11 7.04
N PHE A 192 -30.52 -11.84 6.19
CA PHE A 192 -29.64 -12.92 6.62
C PHE A 192 -28.22 -12.65 6.16
N CYS A 193 -27.29 -12.51 7.10
CA CYS A 193 -25.88 -12.27 6.80
C CYS A 193 -25.11 -13.54 6.41
N GLY A 194 -25.81 -14.65 6.15
CA GLY A 194 -25.19 -15.94 5.87
C GLY A 194 -24.88 -16.84 7.05
N CYS A 195 -25.12 -16.40 8.28
CA CYS A 195 -24.82 -17.21 9.47
C CYS A 195 -25.61 -18.52 9.54
N SER A 196 -26.73 -18.60 8.83
CA SER A 196 -27.63 -19.76 8.77
C SER A 196 -27.62 -20.48 7.42
N ILE A 197 -26.86 -19.97 6.43
CA ILE A 197 -26.80 -20.52 5.08
C ILE A 197 -25.37 -21.00 4.85
N HIS A 198 -25.20 -22.33 4.84
CA HIS A 198 -23.95 -22.92 4.36
C HIS A 198 -23.93 -22.85 2.85
N VAL A 199 -23.09 -21.96 2.35
CA VAL A 199 -22.84 -21.78 0.92
C VAL A 199 -21.86 -22.85 0.47
N ASP A 200 -22.30 -23.78 -0.37
CA ASP A 200 -21.39 -24.72 -1.03
C ASP A 200 -20.71 -24.00 -2.19
N VAL A 201 -19.56 -23.39 -1.87
CA VAL A 201 -18.73 -22.64 -2.81
C VAL A 201 -18.39 -23.49 -4.03
N LYS A 202 -18.09 -24.77 -3.82
CA LYS A 202 -17.70 -25.66 -4.91
C LYS A 202 -18.84 -25.81 -5.90
N LYS A 203 -20.05 -26.04 -5.40
CA LYS A 203 -21.25 -26.12 -6.23
C LYS A 203 -21.58 -24.80 -6.94
N ILE A 204 -21.33 -23.65 -6.32
CA ILE A 204 -21.53 -22.36 -6.98
C ILE A 204 -20.54 -22.17 -8.13
N MET A 205 -19.29 -22.59 -7.95
CA MET A 205 -18.25 -22.45 -8.98
C MET A 205 -18.33 -23.52 -10.08
N GLU A 206 -18.98 -24.65 -9.80
CA GLU A 206 -19.08 -25.77 -10.75
C GLU A 206 -19.80 -25.36 -12.04
N GLY A 207 -19.06 -25.37 -13.16
CA GLY A 207 -19.60 -25.10 -14.49
C GLY A 207 -19.82 -23.62 -14.81
N VAL A 208 -19.27 -22.70 -14.01
CA VAL A 208 -19.33 -21.26 -14.30
C VAL A 208 -18.28 -20.89 -15.35
N HIS A 209 -18.72 -20.27 -16.43
CA HIS A 209 -17.87 -19.71 -17.46
C HIS A 209 -17.70 -18.20 -17.28
N ALA A 210 -16.68 -17.61 -17.91
CA ALA A 210 -16.40 -16.19 -17.81
C ALA A 210 -17.58 -15.31 -18.26
N ASP A 211 -18.41 -15.79 -19.19
CA ASP A 211 -19.60 -15.10 -19.69
C ASP A 211 -20.77 -15.09 -18.68
N ASP A 212 -20.75 -15.98 -17.69
CA ASP A 212 -21.81 -16.12 -16.69
C ASP A 212 -21.68 -15.13 -15.51
N ILE A 213 -20.54 -14.44 -15.38
CA ILE A 213 -20.27 -13.55 -14.22
C ILE A 213 -21.09 -12.26 -14.33
N LEU A 214 -20.86 -11.49 -15.40
CA LEU A 214 -21.60 -10.26 -15.68
C LEU A 214 -21.68 -10.08 -17.20
N THR A 215 -22.73 -9.47 -17.70
CA THR A 215 -22.80 -9.02 -19.10
C THR A 215 -21.84 -7.86 -19.35
N ASP A 216 -21.49 -7.61 -20.62
CA ASP A 216 -20.60 -6.50 -20.99
C ASP A 216 -21.17 -5.13 -20.57
N SER A 217 -22.50 -4.96 -20.59
CA SER A 217 -23.17 -3.78 -20.06
C SER A 217 -23.01 -3.63 -18.56
N GLU A 218 -23.15 -4.73 -17.80
CA GLU A 218 -23.01 -4.71 -16.35
C GLU A 218 -21.56 -4.43 -15.94
N ILE A 219 -20.57 -4.92 -16.68
CA ILE A 219 -19.16 -4.61 -16.46
C ILE A 219 -18.90 -3.10 -16.61
N LYS A 220 -19.42 -2.48 -17.68
CA LYS A 220 -19.31 -1.02 -17.91
C LYS A 220 -20.04 -0.21 -16.85
N ASP A 221 -21.23 -0.67 -16.44
CA ASP A 221 -22.01 -0.01 -15.40
C ASP A 221 -21.33 -0.10 -14.03
N LEU A 222 -20.73 -1.24 -13.70
CA LEU A 222 -19.95 -1.44 -12.49
C LEU A 222 -18.75 -0.48 -12.44
N GLU A 223 -17.95 -0.43 -13.50
CA GLU A 223 -16.78 0.46 -13.59
C GLU A 223 -17.20 1.93 -13.39
N ARG A 224 -18.23 2.39 -14.12
CA ARG A 224 -18.77 3.74 -13.97
C ARG A 224 -19.27 4.02 -12.55
N ASN A 225 -19.98 3.07 -11.93
CA ASN A 225 -20.54 3.24 -10.59
C ASN A 225 -19.47 3.27 -9.50
N LEU A 226 -18.39 2.50 -9.64
CA LEU A 226 -17.22 2.56 -8.77
C LEU A 226 -16.47 3.89 -8.93
N GLN A 227 -16.27 4.35 -10.17
CA GLN A 227 -15.60 5.62 -10.46
C GLN A 227 -16.36 6.82 -9.88
N THR A 228 -17.68 6.84 -10.06
CA THR A 228 -18.56 7.92 -9.58
C THR A 228 -18.90 7.82 -8.09
N GLY A 229 -18.60 6.69 -7.43
CA GLY A 229 -18.89 6.47 -6.02
C GLY A 229 -20.35 6.11 -5.73
N HIS A 230 -21.14 5.75 -6.74
CA HIS A 230 -22.47 5.18 -6.54
C HIS A 230 -22.39 3.80 -5.84
N ILE A 231 -21.32 3.05 -6.11
CA ILE A 231 -20.96 1.85 -5.36
C ILE A 231 -19.72 2.17 -4.52
N LEU A 232 -19.82 1.98 -3.21
CA LEU A 232 -18.68 2.11 -2.30
C LEU A 232 -17.90 0.80 -2.28
N SER A 233 -16.58 0.91 -2.41
CA SER A 233 -15.65 -0.23 -2.37
C SER A 233 -14.34 0.20 -1.70
N ASN A 234 -13.87 -0.60 -0.73
CA ASN A 234 -12.55 -0.39 -0.14
C ASN A 234 -11.43 -0.57 -1.18
N ARG A 235 -11.60 -1.50 -2.14
CA ARG A 235 -10.63 -1.72 -3.24
C ARG A 235 -10.53 -0.48 -4.12
N MET A 236 -11.68 0.08 -4.53
CA MET A 236 -11.71 1.34 -5.29
C MET A 236 -11.14 2.52 -4.49
N TYR A 237 -11.46 2.60 -3.19
CA TYR A 237 -10.92 3.64 -2.32
C TYR A 237 -9.39 3.55 -2.22
N LEU A 238 -8.85 2.36 -2.00
CA LEU A 238 -7.39 2.13 -1.93
C LEU A 238 -6.70 2.31 -3.26
N TRP A 239 -7.37 2.03 -4.37
CA TRP A 239 -6.87 2.34 -5.70
C TRP A 239 -6.66 3.85 -5.89
N LYS A 240 -7.63 4.67 -5.50
CA LYS A 240 -7.54 6.14 -5.53
C LYS A 240 -6.58 6.71 -4.47
N HIS A 241 -6.36 5.98 -3.37
CA HIS A 241 -5.59 6.42 -2.21
C HIS A 241 -4.54 5.36 -1.79
N LYS A 242 -3.60 5.04 -2.68
CA LYS A 242 -2.64 3.91 -2.52
C LYS A 242 -1.89 3.88 -1.18
N GLY A 243 -1.59 5.03 -0.58
CA GLY A 243 -0.91 5.16 0.73
C GLY A 243 -1.81 5.13 1.97
N PHE A 244 -3.13 5.00 1.81
CA PHE A 244 -4.09 5.11 2.92
C PHE A 244 -3.99 3.92 3.89
N ASP A 245 -4.02 2.69 3.37
CA ASP A 245 -3.81 1.46 4.14
C ASP A 245 -3.07 0.40 3.29
N PRO A 246 -1.72 0.46 3.22
CA PRO A 246 -0.94 -0.46 2.40
C PRO A 246 -1.10 -1.93 2.81
N SER A 247 -1.25 -2.19 4.10
CA SER A 247 -1.44 -3.55 4.63
C SER A 247 -2.76 -4.16 4.14
N LEU A 248 -3.84 -3.39 4.21
CA LEU A 248 -5.13 -3.87 3.70
C LEU A 248 -5.13 -4.00 2.18
N ARG A 249 -4.49 -3.07 1.46
CA ARG A 249 -4.36 -3.15 0.00
C ARG A 249 -3.67 -4.43 -0.43
N LYS A 250 -2.51 -4.75 0.17
CA LYS A 250 -1.79 -6.01 -0.10
C LYS A 250 -2.67 -7.23 0.18
N ARG A 251 -3.40 -7.21 1.29
CA ARG A 251 -4.32 -8.31 1.62
C ARG A 251 -5.41 -8.48 0.57
N TYR A 252 -5.92 -7.41 -0.03
CA TYR A 252 -6.91 -7.53 -1.10
C TYR A 252 -6.32 -8.01 -2.42
N SER A 253 -5.09 -7.59 -2.78
CA SER A 253 -4.43 -8.06 -4.01
C SER A 253 -4.06 -9.54 -3.95
N GLU A 254 -3.81 -10.08 -2.76
CA GLU A 254 -3.62 -11.52 -2.56
C GLU A 254 -4.95 -12.30 -2.75
N HIS A 255 -6.11 -11.68 -2.50
CA HIS A 255 -7.42 -12.36 -2.44
C HIS A 255 -8.40 -11.81 -3.48
N VAL A 256 -8.10 -12.05 -4.76
CA VAL A 256 -8.82 -11.45 -5.89
C VAL A 256 -9.95 -12.31 -6.47
N THR A 257 -9.85 -13.64 -6.38
CA THR A 257 -10.77 -14.58 -7.04
C THR A 257 -10.93 -15.89 -6.27
N VAL A 258 -12.05 -16.59 -6.53
CA VAL A 258 -12.37 -17.95 -6.06
C VAL A 258 -12.12 -19.01 -7.13
N PHE A 259 -11.89 -18.58 -8.37
CA PHE A 259 -11.69 -19.47 -9.51
C PHE A 259 -10.24 -19.96 -9.60
N ASP A 260 -10.01 -21.01 -10.39
CA ASP A 260 -8.66 -21.42 -10.77
C ASP A 260 -7.99 -20.40 -11.71
N ASP A 261 -6.68 -20.56 -11.90
CA ASP A 261 -5.85 -19.61 -12.65
C ASP A 261 -6.31 -19.47 -14.12
N MET A 262 -6.69 -20.58 -14.78
CA MET A 262 -7.14 -20.54 -16.18
C MET A 262 -8.45 -19.76 -16.34
N THR A 263 -9.41 -20.02 -15.45
CA THR A 263 -10.71 -19.35 -15.46
C THR A 263 -10.53 -17.88 -15.08
N THR A 264 -9.70 -17.59 -14.08
CA THR A 264 -9.36 -16.23 -13.66
C THR A 264 -8.77 -15.42 -14.81
N GLU A 265 -7.78 -15.97 -15.51
CA GLU A 265 -7.15 -15.34 -16.68
C GLU A 265 -8.18 -15.06 -17.79
N THR A 266 -9.08 -16.01 -18.06
CA THR A 266 -10.15 -15.83 -19.04
C THR A 266 -11.09 -14.67 -18.67
N ILE A 267 -11.39 -14.52 -17.37
CA ILE A 267 -12.22 -13.43 -16.86
C ILE A 267 -11.47 -12.10 -16.98
N ILE A 268 -10.19 -12.05 -16.60
CA ILE A 268 -9.34 -10.85 -16.71
C ILE A 268 -9.32 -10.36 -18.16
N GLN A 269 -8.99 -11.23 -19.11
CA GLN A 269 -8.97 -10.89 -20.53
C GLN A 269 -10.31 -10.37 -21.05
N ARG A 270 -11.42 -10.90 -20.53
CA ARG A 270 -12.76 -10.42 -20.88
C ARG A 270 -13.01 -9.02 -20.31
N LEU A 271 -12.69 -8.80 -19.04
CA LEU A 271 -12.84 -7.48 -18.39
C LEU A 271 -11.99 -6.43 -19.10
N GLU A 272 -10.73 -6.74 -19.42
CA GLU A 272 -9.83 -5.88 -20.18
C GLU A 272 -10.41 -5.52 -21.55
N ARG A 273 -10.93 -6.50 -22.29
CA ARG A 273 -11.52 -6.29 -23.61
C ARG A 273 -12.74 -5.37 -23.53
N VAL A 274 -13.67 -5.62 -22.61
CA VAL A 274 -14.91 -4.85 -22.47
C VAL A 274 -14.61 -3.41 -22.07
N LEU A 275 -13.66 -3.20 -21.16
CA LEU A 275 -13.31 -1.88 -20.64
C LEU A 275 -12.40 -1.09 -21.60
N SER A 276 -11.46 -1.74 -22.30
CA SER A 276 -10.60 -1.09 -23.30
C SER A 276 -11.38 -0.55 -24.50
N LEU A 277 -12.54 -1.16 -24.83
CA LEU A 277 -13.44 -0.68 -25.88
C LEU A 277 -14.21 0.60 -25.50
N SER A 278 -14.02 1.13 -24.28
CA SER A 278 -14.74 2.31 -23.76
C SER A 278 -14.03 3.64 -24.02
N GLY A 279 -12.93 3.65 -24.79
CA GLY A 279 -12.33 4.87 -25.36
C GLY A 279 -11.31 5.60 -24.49
N THR A 280 -10.93 5.04 -23.34
CA THR A 280 -9.80 5.52 -22.52
C THR A 280 -8.54 4.73 -22.83
N THR A 281 -7.41 5.44 -22.88
CA THR A 281 -6.03 4.92 -22.86
C THR A 281 -5.88 3.69 -21.99
N SER A 282 -5.14 2.67 -22.47
CA SER A 282 -4.88 1.35 -21.86
C SER A 282 -5.33 1.23 -20.40
N VAL A 283 -6.35 0.42 -20.13
CA VAL A 283 -6.78 0.11 -18.76
C VAL A 283 -5.59 -0.53 -18.04
N ASP A 284 -5.20 0.04 -16.90
CA ASP A 284 -4.11 -0.50 -16.08
C ASP A 284 -4.48 -1.94 -15.68
N PRO A 285 -3.67 -2.97 -16.01
CA PRO A 285 -3.97 -4.36 -15.66
C PRO A 285 -4.18 -4.53 -14.15
N HIS A 286 -3.45 -3.77 -13.32
CA HIS A 286 -3.63 -3.80 -11.86
C HIS A 286 -4.98 -3.24 -11.44
N PHE A 287 -5.61 -2.35 -12.21
CA PHE A 287 -6.96 -1.88 -11.91
C PHE A 287 -7.98 -3.00 -12.12
N ILE A 288 -7.77 -3.82 -13.16
CA ILE A 288 -8.63 -4.98 -13.42
C ILE A 288 -8.51 -5.97 -12.27
N THR A 289 -7.30 -6.34 -11.87
CA THR A 289 -7.06 -7.35 -10.84
C THR A 289 -7.34 -6.85 -9.41
N ASP A 290 -6.89 -5.64 -9.05
CA ASP A 290 -7.06 -5.09 -7.69
C ASP A 290 -8.51 -4.66 -7.40
N VAL A 291 -9.28 -4.27 -8.43
CA VAL A 291 -10.59 -3.62 -8.25
C VAL A 291 -11.70 -4.31 -9.02
N ILE A 292 -11.64 -4.33 -10.35
CA ILE A 292 -12.80 -4.70 -11.18
C ILE A 292 -13.16 -6.17 -11.00
N LEU A 293 -12.19 -7.08 -11.08
CA LEU A 293 -12.41 -8.52 -10.96
C LEU A 293 -13.07 -8.88 -9.61
N PRO A 294 -12.52 -8.50 -8.44
CA PRO A 294 -13.16 -8.79 -7.16
C PRO A 294 -14.56 -8.20 -7.03
N GLU A 295 -14.78 -6.96 -7.49
CA GLU A 295 -16.09 -6.31 -7.40
C GLU A 295 -17.12 -6.95 -8.36
N ALA A 296 -16.69 -7.38 -9.55
CA ALA A 296 -17.53 -8.12 -10.49
C ALA A 296 -17.98 -9.46 -9.89
N LEU A 297 -17.05 -10.18 -9.24
CA LEU A 297 -17.35 -11.42 -8.54
C LEU A 297 -18.32 -11.20 -7.38
N ILE A 298 -18.13 -10.16 -6.59
CA ILE A 298 -19.05 -9.81 -5.49
C ILE A 298 -20.45 -9.54 -6.06
N GLN A 299 -20.57 -8.72 -7.11
CA GLN A 299 -21.86 -8.40 -7.73
C GLN A 299 -22.55 -9.64 -8.30
N TRP A 300 -21.81 -10.50 -8.99
CA TRP A 300 -22.32 -11.77 -9.52
C TRP A 300 -22.82 -12.69 -8.41
N LEU A 301 -22.01 -12.89 -7.35
CA LEU A 301 -22.37 -13.73 -6.21
C LEU A 301 -23.65 -13.24 -5.53
N GLN A 302 -23.81 -11.92 -5.40
CA GLN A 302 -25.02 -11.34 -4.83
C GLN A 302 -26.26 -11.57 -5.71
N THR A 303 -26.10 -11.49 -7.02
CA THR A 303 -27.22 -11.58 -7.98
C THR A 303 -27.66 -13.02 -8.21
N THR A 304 -26.72 -13.96 -8.31
CA THR A 304 -26.99 -15.34 -8.73
C THR A 304 -27.20 -16.30 -7.56
N ASN A 305 -26.55 -16.05 -6.41
CA ASN A 305 -26.46 -17.05 -5.34
C ASN A 305 -27.14 -16.63 -4.03
N VAL A 306 -27.86 -15.49 -4.03
CA VAL A 306 -28.62 -14.99 -2.87
C VAL A 306 -27.75 -14.84 -1.62
N ILE A 307 -26.44 -14.57 -1.80
CA ILE A 307 -25.56 -14.25 -0.67
C ILE A 307 -25.44 -12.74 -0.53
N CYS A 308 -25.35 -12.26 0.69
CA CYS A 308 -25.12 -10.83 0.93
C CYS A 308 -23.67 -10.43 0.62
N ARG A 309 -23.39 -9.13 0.43
CA ARG A 309 -22.03 -8.65 0.14
C ARG A 309 -21.01 -9.10 1.18
N PHE A 310 -21.35 -9.09 2.46
CA PHE A 310 -20.48 -9.59 3.53
C PHE A 310 -20.03 -11.04 3.31
N GLN A 311 -20.94 -11.92 2.87
CA GLN A 311 -20.57 -13.31 2.59
C GLN A 311 -19.68 -13.42 1.34
N ALA A 312 -19.97 -12.64 0.30
CA ALA A 312 -19.14 -12.62 -0.91
C ALA A 312 -17.70 -12.15 -0.59
N GLU A 313 -17.57 -11.10 0.22
CA GLU A 313 -16.29 -10.62 0.72
C GLU A 313 -15.60 -11.66 1.61
N ASP A 314 -16.31 -12.28 2.56
CA ASP A 314 -15.77 -13.36 3.41
C ASP A 314 -15.27 -14.55 2.58
N LEU A 315 -15.96 -14.87 1.49
CA LEU A 315 -15.58 -15.92 0.57
C LEU A 315 -14.24 -15.59 -0.11
N LEU A 316 -14.11 -14.39 -0.69
CA LEU A 316 -12.87 -13.95 -1.32
C LEU A 316 -11.72 -13.93 -0.31
N MET A 317 -11.93 -13.41 0.90
CA MET A 317 -10.89 -13.32 1.94
C MET A 317 -10.42 -14.68 2.49
N LYS A 318 -11.06 -15.79 2.09
CA LYS A 318 -10.70 -17.16 2.46
C LYS A 318 -10.03 -17.94 1.33
N THR A 319 -9.93 -17.38 0.13
CA THR A 319 -9.26 -18.05 -1.00
C THR A 319 -7.76 -18.09 -0.77
N LYS A 320 -7.06 -18.99 -1.45
CA LYS A 320 -5.60 -18.99 -1.42
C LYS A 320 -5.09 -17.71 -2.10
N PRO A 321 -3.93 -17.17 -1.67
CA PRO A 321 -3.32 -16.04 -2.35
C PRO A 321 -3.18 -16.33 -3.84
N PHE A 322 -3.71 -15.46 -4.69
CA PHE A 322 -3.37 -15.44 -6.10
C PHE A 322 -1.92 -14.94 -6.20
N ILE A 323 -1.02 -15.80 -6.66
CA ILE A 323 0.37 -15.45 -6.91
C ILE A 323 0.47 -15.36 -8.42
N ASP A 324 0.58 -14.14 -8.95
CA ASP A 324 1.01 -13.94 -10.33
C ASP A 324 2.39 -14.57 -10.45
N ASN A 325 2.48 -15.68 -11.18
CA ASN A 325 3.76 -16.24 -11.57
C ASN A 325 4.23 -15.44 -12.79
N GLU A 326 4.86 -14.28 -12.56
CA GLU A 326 5.73 -13.65 -13.56
C GLU A 326 6.99 -14.47 -13.79
#